data_AF-A0A7J6UTI4-F1
#
_entry.id   AF-A0A7J6UTI4-F1
#
_cell.length_a   1.000
_cell.length_b   1.000
_cell.length_c   1.000
_cell.angle_alpha   90.00
_cell.angle_beta   90.00
_cell.angle_gamma   90.00
#
_symmetry.space_group_name_H-M   'P 1'
#
loop_
_entity.id
_entity.type
_entity.pdbx_description
1 polymer ?
#
loop_
_entity_poly.entity_id
_entity_poly.type
_entity_poly.pdbx_seq_one_letter_code
_entity_poly.pdbx_strand_id
1 'polypeptide(L)'
;MSDGKVKFSVLCSMFNWMQRSKSSSKKRSKFRKFLDNFCKSADDYFSAIRLLLPNLDRERGTYGLKESVLATCLIDALGMSRESEDAVRLINWRKGGAKTGVNVGNFALVAAEVLQRRQSLVSGGLTIKELNELLDRLASSENRAEKIVVLSDLIKKTNAQEMKWIVMIILKDLKLGVSEKSIFHEFHPDAEDLFNVTCDLKLVCEKLRDRSQRHKRQDIEIGKAVRPQLALRISDAASAWKKLHGKEVVVECKFDGDRIQIHKNGVETHFFS
;
A
#
# COMPACT_ATOMS: atom_id res chain seq x y z
N MET A 1 -1.25 26.31 -9.40
CA MET A 1 -1.19 25.01 -10.12
C MET A 1 0.20 24.42 -9.89
N SER A 2 0.37 23.62 -8.83
CA SER A 2 1.63 22.91 -8.58
C SER A 2 1.63 21.66 -9.46
N ASP A 3 2.15 21.82 -10.66
CA ASP A 3 2.34 20.72 -11.59
C ASP A 3 3.19 19.62 -10.93
N GLY A 4 2.79 18.36 -11.08
CA GLY A 4 3.26 17.20 -10.31
C GLY A 4 4.74 16.87 -10.49
N LYS A 5 5.63 17.68 -9.90
CA LYS A 5 7.08 17.67 -10.13
C LYS A 5 7.87 16.70 -9.26
N VAL A 6 7.25 16.06 -8.27
CA VAL A 6 7.99 15.19 -7.35
C VAL A 6 8.34 13.88 -8.07
N LYS A 7 9.63 13.70 -8.36
CA LYS A 7 10.14 12.46 -8.94
C LYS A 7 9.89 11.27 -8.00
N PHE A 8 9.44 10.16 -8.55
CA PHE A 8 9.23 8.91 -7.82
C PHE A 8 10.52 8.40 -7.17
N SER A 9 11.68 8.69 -7.76
CA SER A 9 13.00 8.39 -7.18
C SER A 9 13.20 9.00 -5.78
N VAL A 10 12.58 10.15 -5.49
CA VAL A 10 12.59 10.78 -4.16
C VAL A 10 11.81 9.93 -3.15
N LEU A 11 10.62 9.45 -3.54
CA LEU A 11 9.81 8.56 -2.71
C LEU A 11 10.52 7.21 -2.49
N CYS A 12 11.12 6.64 -3.54
CA CYS A 12 11.95 5.44 -3.45
C CYS A 12 13.14 5.62 -2.48
N SER A 13 13.78 6.78 -2.50
CA SER A 13 14.88 7.11 -1.59
C SER A 13 14.41 7.16 -0.14
N MET A 14 13.22 7.70 0.11
CA MET A 14 12.57 7.64 1.43
C MET A 14 12.30 6.20 1.85
N PHE A 15 11.67 5.38 0.99
CA PHE A 15 11.35 3.99 1.30
C PHE A 15 12.61 3.16 1.58
N ASN A 16 13.66 3.31 0.77
CA ASN A 16 14.96 2.64 0.98
C ASN A 16 15.56 2.99 2.34
N TRP A 17 15.54 4.27 2.69
CA TRP A 17 16.05 4.73 3.98
C TRP A 17 15.22 4.18 5.15
N MET A 18 13.89 4.21 5.02
CA MET A 18 12.98 3.69 6.03
C MET A 18 13.15 2.18 6.23
N GLN A 19 13.29 1.41 5.15
CA GLN A 19 13.50 -0.04 5.20
C GLN A 19 14.81 -0.42 5.90
N ARG A 20 15.88 0.35 5.70
CA ARG A 20 17.19 0.13 6.34
C ARG A 20 17.24 0.54 7.82
N SER A 21 16.42 1.52 8.22
CA SER A 21 16.38 1.97 9.62
C SER A 21 15.72 0.92 10.51
N LYS A 22 16.29 0.65 11.69
CA LYS A 22 15.65 -0.20 12.72
C LYS A 22 14.68 0.58 13.63
N SER A 23 14.84 1.90 13.72
CA SER A 23 14.07 2.74 14.64
C SER A 23 12.81 3.31 14.01
N SER A 24 11.65 3.04 14.62
CA SER A 24 10.35 3.55 14.19
C SER A 24 10.30 5.09 14.20
N SER A 25 10.85 5.75 15.24
CA SER A 25 10.88 7.21 15.32
C SER A 25 11.71 7.84 14.19
N LYS A 26 12.86 7.24 13.86
CA LYS A 26 13.69 7.67 12.72
C LYS A 26 12.92 7.56 11.40
N LYS A 27 12.20 6.46 11.18
CA LYS A 27 11.37 6.26 9.98
C LYS A 27 10.28 7.32 9.85
N ARG A 28 9.56 7.59 10.95
CA ARG A 28 8.56 8.66 11.01
C ARG A 28 9.16 10.05 10.72
N SER A 29 10.31 10.37 11.31
CA SER A 29 11.01 11.63 11.03
C SER A 29 11.40 11.77 9.55
N LYS A 30 11.81 10.68 8.89
CA LYS A 30 12.11 10.70 7.46
C LYS A 30 10.84 10.91 6.61
N PHE A 31 9.72 10.29 6.99
CA PHE A 31 8.42 10.52 6.36
C PHE A 31 7.96 11.98 6.53
N ARG A 32 8.07 12.53 7.74
CA ARG A 32 7.82 13.96 8.02
C ARG A 32 8.62 14.88 7.11
N LYS A 33 9.94 14.66 7.02
CA LYS A 33 10.80 15.43 6.10
C LYS A 33 10.38 15.31 4.64
N PHE A 34 9.82 14.18 4.21
CA PHE A 34 9.31 14.05 2.85
C PHE A 34 8.06 14.92 2.67
N LEU A 35 7.08 14.81 3.58
CA LEU A 35 5.85 15.61 3.54
C LEU A 35 6.16 17.12 3.48
N ASP A 36 6.99 17.62 4.41
CA ASP A 36 7.24 19.05 4.55
C ASP A 36 7.94 19.64 3.29
N ASN A 37 8.80 18.85 2.64
CA ASN A 37 9.58 19.30 1.50
C ASN A 37 8.84 19.15 0.16
N PHE A 38 8.05 18.08 0.00
CA PHE A 38 7.53 17.67 -1.31
C PHE A 38 6.02 17.76 -1.45
N CYS A 39 5.26 17.82 -0.36
CA CYS A 39 3.80 17.91 -0.42
C CYS A 39 3.35 19.33 -0.02
N LYS A 40 2.63 20.03 -0.91
CA LYS A 40 2.13 21.39 -0.68
C LYS A 40 0.61 21.50 -0.76
N SER A 41 -0.04 20.50 -1.35
CA SER A 41 -1.48 20.43 -1.53
C SER A 41 -2.04 19.10 -1.02
N ALA A 42 -3.37 19.04 -0.86
CA ALA A 42 -4.09 17.79 -0.58
C ALA A 42 -3.78 16.71 -1.61
N ASP A 43 -3.68 17.10 -2.88
CA ASP A 43 -3.41 16.18 -3.98
C ASP A 43 -2.00 15.59 -3.87
N ASP A 44 -0.99 16.40 -3.50
CA ASP A 44 0.36 15.89 -3.26
C ASP A 44 0.39 14.91 -2.08
N TYR A 45 -0.33 15.23 -1.00
CA TYR A 45 -0.44 14.35 0.17
C TYR A 45 -1.09 13.02 -0.21
N PHE A 46 -2.26 13.06 -0.85
CA PHE A 46 -2.98 11.87 -1.25
C PHE A 46 -2.17 11.02 -2.24
N SER A 47 -1.60 11.66 -3.26
CA SER A 47 -0.76 11.00 -4.28
C SER A 47 0.45 10.27 -3.70
N ALA A 48 1.06 10.79 -2.63
CA ALA A 48 2.17 10.13 -1.95
C ALA A 48 1.70 9.09 -0.91
N ILE A 49 0.70 9.43 -0.09
CA ILE A 49 0.22 8.57 1.01
C ILE A 49 -0.45 7.31 0.47
N ARG A 50 -1.19 7.38 -0.64
CA ARG A 50 -1.78 6.19 -1.27
C ARG A 50 -0.74 5.18 -1.77
N LEU A 51 0.46 5.65 -2.14
CA LEU A 51 1.59 4.77 -2.50
C LEU A 51 2.32 4.22 -1.26
N LEU A 52 2.29 4.93 -0.13
CA LEU A 52 2.87 4.50 1.14
C LEU A 52 1.94 3.54 1.92
N LEU A 53 0.62 3.68 1.77
CA LEU A 53 -0.43 2.85 2.37
C LEU A 53 -1.33 2.23 1.28
N PRO A 54 -0.77 1.45 0.35
CA PRO A 54 -1.51 0.96 -0.84
C PRO A 54 -2.64 -0.01 -0.50
N ASN A 55 -2.61 -0.62 0.68
CA ASN A 55 -3.68 -1.47 1.20
C ASN A 55 -4.91 -0.69 1.69
N LEU A 56 -4.75 0.62 1.96
CA LEU A 56 -5.83 1.51 2.38
C LEU A 56 -6.38 2.37 1.23
N ASP A 57 -5.81 2.27 0.03
CA ASP A 57 -6.33 2.92 -1.17
C ASP A 57 -7.61 2.21 -1.65
N ARG A 58 -8.73 2.92 -1.52
CA ARG A 58 -10.06 2.48 -1.96
C ARG A 58 -10.50 3.12 -3.28
N GLU A 59 -9.87 4.21 -3.72
CA GLU A 59 -10.17 4.82 -5.03
C GLU A 59 -9.61 3.93 -6.15
N ARG A 60 -8.45 3.32 -5.94
CA ARG A 60 -7.90 2.36 -6.90
C ARG A 60 -8.46 0.97 -6.64
N GLY A 61 -9.13 0.43 -7.67
CA GLY A 61 -9.59 -0.95 -7.70
C GLY A 61 -8.46 -1.98 -7.54
N THR A 62 -8.83 -3.25 -7.53
CA THR A 62 -7.84 -4.34 -7.51
C THR A 62 -7.05 -4.37 -8.82
N TYR A 63 -5.72 -4.56 -8.74
CA TYR A 63 -4.92 -4.79 -9.94
C TYR A 63 -5.19 -6.17 -10.56
N GLY A 64 -5.71 -7.13 -9.78
CA GLY A 64 -5.80 -8.54 -10.19
C GLY A 64 -4.44 -9.22 -10.36
N LEU A 65 -3.38 -8.67 -9.77
CA LEU A 65 -2.00 -9.12 -9.93
C LEU A 65 -1.44 -9.65 -8.60
N LYS A 66 -1.57 -10.96 -8.37
CA LYS A 66 -0.76 -11.68 -7.36
C LYS A 66 0.58 -12.09 -7.95
N GLU A 67 1.52 -12.55 -7.13
CA GLU A 67 2.92 -12.80 -7.51
C GLU A 67 3.04 -13.73 -8.73
N SER A 68 2.23 -14.79 -8.81
CA SER A 68 2.26 -15.72 -9.95
C SER A 68 1.83 -15.05 -11.26
N VAL A 69 0.71 -14.32 -11.24
CA VAL A 69 0.23 -13.59 -12.43
C VAL A 69 1.21 -12.49 -12.82
N LEU A 70 1.66 -11.71 -11.84
CA LEU A 70 2.64 -10.64 -12.02
C LEU A 70 3.96 -11.17 -12.59
N ALA A 71 4.45 -12.33 -12.15
CA ALA A 71 5.62 -12.99 -12.71
C ALA A 71 5.47 -13.20 -14.22
N THR A 72 4.35 -13.82 -14.64
CA THR A 72 4.11 -14.09 -16.06
C THR A 72 3.94 -12.81 -16.87
N CYS A 73 3.31 -11.77 -16.32
CA CYS A 73 3.17 -10.49 -17.01
C CYS A 73 4.52 -9.77 -17.15
N LEU A 74 5.39 -9.84 -16.15
CA LEU A 74 6.75 -9.27 -16.22
C LEU A 74 7.62 -10.03 -17.25
N ILE A 75 7.51 -11.35 -17.32
CA ILE A 75 8.20 -12.18 -18.33
C ILE A 75 7.83 -11.72 -19.73
N ASP A 76 6.52 -11.60 -20.00
CA ASP A 76 6.04 -11.20 -21.32
C ASP A 76 6.34 -9.72 -21.61
N ALA A 77 6.24 -8.83 -20.61
CA ALA A 77 6.59 -7.40 -20.76
C ALA A 77 8.07 -7.16 -21.06
N LEU A 78 8.94 -8.09 -20.64
CA LEU A 78 10.38 -8.10 -20.92
C LEU A 78 10.73 -8.88 -22.20
N GLY A 79 9.77 -9.53 -22.85
CA GLY A 79 10.00 -10.36 -24.04
C GLY A 79 10.91 -11.57 -23.76
N MET A 80 10.88 -12.11 -22.54
CA MET A 80 11.72 -13.26 -22.17
C MET A 80 11.09 -14.59 -22.59
N SER A 81 11.91 -15.54 -23.05
CA SER A 81 11.50 -16.94 -23.16
C SER A 81 11.18 -17.49 -21.76
N ARG A 82 10.12 -18.30 -21.67
CA ARG A 82 9.64 -18.88 -20.40
C ARG A 82 10.59 -19.91 -19.82
N GLU A 83 11.47 -20.45 -20.67
CA GLU A 83 12.49 -21.44 -20.37
C GLU A 83 13.79 -20.80 -19.88
N SER A 84 13.93 -19.47 -20.03
CA SER A 84 15.12 -18.75 -19.54
C SER A 84 15.26 -18.87 -18.02
N GLU A 85 16.50 -18.93 -17.54
CA GLU A 85 16.80 -19.04 -16.10
C GLU A 85 16.08 -17.96 -15.28
N ASP A 86 16.05 -16.73 -15.80
CA ASP A 86 15.40 -15.59 -15.14
C ASP A 86 13.87 -15.70 -15.12
N ALA A 87 13.24 -16.24 -16.17
CA ALA A 87 11.81 -16.50 -16.19
C ALA A 87 11.44 -17.61 -15.18
N VAL A 88 12.20 -18.71 -15.19
CA VAL A 88 12.05 -19.81 -14.22
C VAL A 88 12.25 -19.30 -12.79
N ARG A 89 13.19 -18.39 -12.57
CA ARG A 89 13.47 -17.74 -11.27
C ARG A 89 12.32 -16.87 -10.78
N LEU A 90 11.68 -16.10 -11.67
CA LEU A 90 10.47 -15.30 -11.37
C LEU A 90 9.28 -16.19 -11.02
N ILE A 91 9.03 -17.24 -11.82
CA ILE A 91 7.91 -18.17 -11.61
C ILE A 91 8.09 -18.92 -10.29
N ASN A 92 9.29 -19.44 -10.03
CA ASN A 92 9.63 -20.21 -8.85
C ASN A 92 10.26 -19.36 -7.74
N TRP A 93 9.80 -18.12 -7.55
CA TRP A 93 10.44 -17.17 -6.64
C TRP A 93 10.56 -17.63 -5.17
N ARG A 94 9.71 -18.59 -4.75
CA ARG A 94 9.72 -19.23 -3.43
C ARG A 94 10.65 -20.44 -3.31
N LYS A 95 11.00 -21.11 -4.42
CA LYS A 95 11.81 -22.34 -4.36
C LYS A 95 13.26 -21.99 -3.98
N GLY A 96 13.73 -22.58 -2.89
CA GLY A 96 15.11 -22.52 -2.39
C GLY A 96 15.98 -23.66 -2.93
N GLY A 97 17.30 -23.58 -2.73
CA GLY A 97 18.27 -24.59 -3.14
C GLY A 97 19.73 -24.12 -3.00
N ALA A 98 20.71 -25.00 -3.24
CA ALA A 98 22.14 -24.69 -3.04
C ALA A 98 22.66 -23.51 -3.89
N LYS A 99 21.99 -23.19 -5.00
CA LYS A 99 22.29 -22.06 -5.89
C LYS A 99 21.35 -20.86 -5.71
N THR A 100 20.48 -20.85 -4.70
CA THR A 100 19.47 -19.80 -4.62
C THR A 100 20.00 -18.54 -3.95
N GLY A 101 19.79 -17.40 -4.61
CA GLY A 101 20.23 -16.09 -4.12
C GLY A 101 19.54 -15.65 -2.83
N VAL A 102 20.12 -14.66 -2.16
CA VAL A 102 19.68 -14.11 -0.87
C VAL A 102 18.22 -13.60 -0.83
N ASN A 103 17.57 -13.48 -1.98
CA ASN A 103 16.23 -12.92 -2.17
C ASN A 103 15.10 -13.97 -2.24
N VAL A 104 15.37 -15.26 -2.04
CA VAL A 104 14.33 -16.32 -2.03
C VAL A 104 13.20 -15.98 -1.08
N GLY A 105 11.96 -16.25 -1.50
CA GLY A 105 10.78 -15.97 -0.68
C GLY A 105 10.41 -14.48 -0.61
N ASN A 106 11.04 -13.61 -1.42
CA ASN A 106 10.62 -12.24 -1.58
C ASN A 106 10.50 -11.86 -3.07
N PHE A 107 9.30 -12.04 -3.64
CA PHE A 107 9.04 -11.80 -5.06
C PHE A 107 9.55 -10.44 -5.56
N ALA A 108 9.33 -9.36 -4.82
CA ALA A 108 9.76 -8.02 -5.26
C ALA A 108 11.29 -7.89 -5.41
N LEU A 109 12.05 -8.52 -4.50
CA LEU A 109 13.52 -8.53 -4.59
C LEU A 109 14.01 -9.42 -5.73
N VAL A 110 13.37 -10.57 -5.94
CA VAL A 110 13.66 -11.46 -7.08
C VAL A 110 13.38 -10.75 -8.40
N ALA A 111 12.24 -10.06 -8.50
CA ALA A 111 11.89 -9.30 -9.68
C ALA A 111 12.90 -8.18 -9.96
N ALA A 112 13.31 -7.45 -8.93
CA ALA A 112 14.33 -6.41 -9.05
C ALA A 112 15.68 -6.97 -9.54
N GLU A 113 16.11 -8.14 -9.05
CA GLU A 113 17.33 -8.82 -9.49
C GLU A 113 17.31 -9.17 -10.98
N VAL A 114 16.18 -9.73 -11.46
CA VAL A 114 15.98 -10.07 -12.88
C VAL A 114 15.92 -8.81 -13.76
N LEU A 115 15.24 -7.77 -13.27
CA LEU A 115 15.10 -6.48 -13.95
C LEU A 115 16.42 -5.71 -14.03
N GLN A 116 17.28 -5.81 -13.02
CA GLN A 116 18.57 -5.11 -12.97
C GLN A 116 19.48 -5.47 -14.15
N ARG A 117 19.36 -6.67 -14.70
CA ARG A 117 20.15 -7.13 -15.86
C ARG A 117 19.60 -6.61 -17.20
N ARG A 118 18.41 -6.00 -17.21
CA ARG A 118 17.66 -5.62 -18.42
C ARG A 118 17.22 -4.16 -18.48
N GLN A 119 17.20 -3.47 -17.34
CA GLN A 119 16.86 -2.06 -17.24
C GLN A 119 18.11 -1.17 -17.20
N SER A 120 17.93 0.10 -17.58
CA SER A 120 18.95 1.13 -17.35
C SER A 120 19.20 1.30 -15.85
N LEU A 121 20.46 1.58 -15.48
CA LEU A 121 20.83 1.99 -14.12
C LEU A 121 20.28 3.37 -13.77
N VAL A 122 20.02 4.20 -14.79
CA VAL A 122 19.51 5.56 -14.62
C VAL A 122 17.98 5.52 -14.59
N SER A 123 17.39 6.25 -13.64
CA SER A 123 15.93 6.45 -13.57
C SER A 123 15.44 7.22 -14.79
N GLY A 124 14.31 6.80 -15.36
CA GLY A 124 13.64 7.52 -16.45
C GLY A 124 12.93 8.80 -16.01
N GLY A 125 13.01 9.15 -14.72
CA GLY A 125 12.50 10.43 -14.22
C GLY A 125 10.99 10.46 -13.94
N LEU A 126 10.34 9.28 -13.88
CA LEU A 126 8.91 9.14 -13.58
C LEU A 126 8.53 9.94 -12.33
N THR A 127 7.46 10.72 -12.40
CA THR A 127 6.90 11.48 -11.27
C THR A 127 5.91 10.63 -10.47
N ILE A 128 5.60 11.05 -9.23
CA ILE A 128 4.57 10.41 -8.41
C ILE A 128 3.20 10.48 -9.11
N LYS A 129 2.91 11.59 -9.79
CA LYS A 129 1.65 11.76 -10.53
C LYS A 129 1.56 10.76 -11.69
N GLU A 130 2.55 10.72 -12.56
CA GLU A 130 2.59 9.78 -13.69
C GLU A 130 2.57 8.31 -13.22
N LEU A 131 3.21 8.00 -12.09
CA LEU A 131 3.11 6.67 -11.52
C LEU A 131 1.68 6.34 -11.09
N ASN A 132 0.98 7.27 -10.42
CA ASN A 132 -0.42 7.05 -10.05
C ASN A 132 -1.30 6.86 -11.28
N GLU A 133 -1.12 7.65 -12.33
CA GLU A 133 -1.85 7.50 -13.61
C GLU A 133 -1.60 6.12 -14.26
N LEU A 134 -0.35 5.65 -14.28
CA LEU A 134 -0.01 4.32 -14.78
C LEU A 134 -0.62 3.20 -13.93
N LEU A 135 -0.65 3.36 -12.61
CA LEU A 135 -1.26 2.39 -11.70
C LEU A 135 -2.79 2.40 -11.80
N ASP A 136 -3.41 3.55 -12.01
CA ASP A 136 -4.85 3.66 -12.26
C ASP A 136 -5.20 2.95 -13.58
N ARG A 137 -4.42 3.16 -14.64
CA ARG A 137 -4.56 2.43 -15.92
C ARG A 137 -4.34 0.93 -15.76
N LEU A 138 -3.39 0.51 -14.91
CA LEU A 138 -3.13 -0.90 -14.63
C LEU A 138 -4.31 -1.57 -13.92
N ALA A 139 -4.93 -0.85 -12.97
CA ALA A 139 -6.10 -1.30 -12.23
C ALA A 139 -7.35 -1.36 -13.12
N SER A 140 -7.52 -0.42 -14.05
CA SER A 140 -8.65 -0.39 -14.99
C SER A 140 -8.49 -1.35 -16.18
N SER A 141 -7.31 -1.94 -16.39
CA SER A 141 -7.05 -2.87 -17.49
C SER A 141 -7.86 -4.16 -17.31
N GLU A 142 -8.68 -4.50 -18.31
CA GLU A 142 -9.59 -5.65 -18.25
C GLU A 142 -8.89 -6.97 -18.56
N ASN A 143 -7.93 -6.93 -19.50
CA ASN A 143 -7.25 -8.11 -19.99
C ASN A 143 -5.74 -8.09 -19.68
N ARG A 144 -5.12 -9.25 -19.84
CA ARG A 144 -3.69 -9.46 -19.56
C ARG A 144 -2.78 -8.68 -20.50
N ALA A 145 -3.17 -8.51 -21.76
CA ALA A 145 -2.36 -7.81 -22.76
C ALA A 145 -2.20 -6.33 -22.42
N GLU A 146 -3.28 -5.66 -22.01
CA GLU A 146 -3.23 -4.27 -21.53
C GLU A 146 -2.31 -4.13 -20.31
N LYS A 147 -2.44 -5.03 -19.32
CA LYS A 147 -1.57 -5.03 -18.14
C LYS A 147 -0.09 -5.18 -18.53
N ILE A 148 0.23 -6.01 -19.53
CA ILE A 148 1.59 -6.17 -20.05
C ILE A 148 2.10 -4.87 -20.66
N VAL A 149 1.28 -4.16 -21.45
CA VAL A 149 1.65 -2.85 -22.03
C VAL A 149 1.97 -1.85 -20.93
N VAL A 150 1.11 -1.73 -19.91
CA VAL A 150 1.36 -0.81 -18.79
C VAL A 150 2.63 -1.17 -18.00
N LEU A 151 2.87 -2.46 -17.74
CA LEU A 151 4.08 -2.92 -17.08
C LEU A 151 5.33 -2.66 -17.94
N SER A 152 5.25 -2.83 -19.26
CA SER A 152 6.34 -2.49 -20.19
C SER A 152 6.68 -1.00 -20.15
N ASP A 153 5.65 -0.13 -20.11
CA ASP A 153 5.85 1.32 -19.96
C ASP A 153 6.52 1.68 -18.64
N LEU A 154 6.09 1.07 -17.53
CA LEU A 154 6.72 1.25 -16.22
C LEU A 154 8.19 0.82 -16.26
N ILE A 155 8.49 -0.35 -16.85
CA ILE A 155 9.86 -0.87 -16.98
C ILE A 155 10.74 0.08 -17.79
N LYS A 156 10.24 0.69 -18.87
CA LYS A 156 11.03 1.64 -19.68
C LYS A 156 11.31 2.96 -18.96
N LYS A 157 10.41 3.40 -18.08
CA LYS A 157 10.49 4.70 -17.38
C LYS A 157 11.21 4.66 -16.03
N THR A 158 11.72 3.50 -15.61
CA THR A 158 12.25 3.29 -14.26
C THR A 158 13.51 2.44 -14.26
N ASN A 159 14.26 2.50 -13.16
CA ASN A 159 15.31 1.53 -12.88
C ASN A 159 14.81 0.36 -12.01
N ALA A 160 15.65 -0.66 -11.82
CA ALA A 160 15.28 -1.84 -11.06
C ALA A 160 14.89 -1.56 -9.60
N GLN A 161 15.48 -0.53 -8.97
CA GLN A 161 15.15 -0.17 -7.60
C GLN A 161 13.77 0.48 -7.49
N GLU A 162 13.40 1.30 -8.47
CA GLU A 162 12.07 1.89 -8.58
C GLU A 162 11.02 0.82 -8.89
N MET A 163 11.31 -0.10 -9.83
CA MET A 163 10.41 -1.21 -10.11
C MET A 163 10.21 -2.14 -8.93
N LYS A 164 11.24 -2.37 -8.10
CA LYS A 164 11.08 -3.10 -6.84
C LYS A 164 9.95 -2.50 -6.01
N TRP A 165 9.95 -1.17 -5.83
CA TRP A 165 8.94 -0.49 -5.04
C TRP A 165 7.57 -0.51 -5.72
N ILE A 166 7.51 -0.36 -7.04
CA ILE A 166 6.26 -0.47 -7.81
C ILE A 166 5.64 -1.86 -7.65
N VAL A 167 6.44 -2.93 -7.72
CA VAL A 167 5.98 -4.30 -7.47
C VAL A 167 5.43 -4.44 -6.04
N MET A 168 6.10 -3.86 -5.04
CA MET A 168 5.61 -3.87 -3.66
C MET A 168 4.31 -3.06 -3.48
N ILE A 169 4.15 -1.95 -4.21
CA ILE A 169 2.92 -1.15 -4.24
C ILE A 169 1.77 -1.93 -4.88
N ILE A 170 2.02 -2.60 -6.01
CA ILE A 170 1.03 -3.44 -6.70
C ILE A 170 0.56 -4.60 -5.81
N LEU A 171 1.51 -5.25 -5.13
CA LEU A 171 1.23 -6.32 -4.17
C LEU A 171 0.67 -5.81 -2.83
N LYS A 172 0.59 -4.48 -2.67
CA LYS A 172 0.12 -3.80 -1.45
C LYS A 172 0.89 -4.19 -0.17
N ASP A 173 2.17 -4.52 -0.30
CA ASP A 173 3.04 -4.92 0.82
C ASP A 173 4.45 -4.30 0.69
N LEU A 174 4.66 -3.15 1.34
CA LEU A 174 5.91 -2.41 1.30
C LEU A 174 6.98 -2.89 2.29
N LYS A 175 6.61 -3.71 3.29
CA LYS A 175 7.53 -4.21 4.33
C LYS A 175 8.43 -3.13 4.96
N LEU A 176 7.90 -1.92 5.19
CA LEU A 176 8.67 -0.81 5.76
C LEU A 176 8.88 -0.93 7.27
N GLY A 177 8.17 -1.84 7.95
CA GLY A 177 8.26 -2.02 9.40
C GLY A 177 7.83 -0.78 10.18
N VAL A 178 6.75 -0.12 9.71
CA VAL A 178 6.04 0.99 10.37
C VAL A 178 4.55 0.68 10.25
N SER A 179 3.78 0.88 11.32
CA SER A 179 2.34 0.65 11.30
C SER A 179 1.58 1.78 10.59
N GLU A 180 0.41 1.47 10.03
CA GLU A 180 -0.54 2.46 9.48
C GLU A 180 -0.79 3.58 10.48
N LYS A 181 -1.10 3.22 11.74
CA LYS A 181 -1.27 4.14 12.87
C LYS A 181 -0.10 5.11 13.03
N SER A 182 1.13 4.62 12.92
CA SER A 182 2.33 5.46 13.03
C SER A 182 2.46 6.43 11.86
N ILE A 183 2.06 6.02 10.65
CA ILE A 183 2.05 6.89 9.47
C ILE A 183 0.95 7.95 9.60
N PHE A 184 -0.26 7.57 10.01
CA PHE A 184 -1.36 8.51 10.24
C PHE A 184 -1.00 9.55 11.30
N HIS A 185 -0.58 9.12 12.50
CA HIS A 185 -0.19 10.06 13.57
C HIS A 185 1.00 10.94 13.21
N GLU A 186 1.91 10.42 12.38
CA GLU A 186 2.95 11.27 11.85
C GLU A 186 2.32 12.34 10.97
N PHE A 187 1.55 11.96 9.93
CA PHE A 187 0.86 12.87 9.01
C PHE A 187 0.04 13.93 9.75
N HIS A 188 -0.93 13.52 10.57
CA HIS A 188 -1.79 14.37 11.38
C HIS A 188 -2.31 13.63 12.64
N PRO A 189 -2.35 14.24 13.84
CA PRO A 189 -2.86 13.60 15.06
C PRO A 189 -4.26 12.99 14.91
N ASP A 190 -5.16 13.67 14.21
CA ASP A 190 -6.55 13.25 14.00
C ASP A 190 -6.76 12.29 12.81
N ALA A 191 -5.70 11.90 12.08
CA ALA A 191 -5.85 11.13 10.84
C ALA A 191 -6.34 9.70 11.05
N GLU A 192 -5.89 9.02 12.12
CA GLU A 192 -6.35 7.67 12.42
C GLU A 192 -7.85 7.67 12.73
N ASP A 193 -8.30 8.60 13.57
CA ASP A 193 -9.70 8.70 13.98
C ASP A 193 -10.61 9.04 12.80
N LEU A 194 -10.22 10.01 11.97
CA LEU A 194 -10.97 10.36 10.77
C LEU A 194 -11.03 9.20 9.78
N PHE A 195 -9.90 8.52 9.53
CA PHE A 195 -9.89 7.37 8.63
C PHE A 195 -10.76 6.22 9.15
N ASN A 196 -10.78 6.00 10.47
CA ASN A 196 -11.58 4.92 11.05
C ASN A 196 -13.09 5.10 10.83
N VAL A 197 -13.58 6.35 10.71
CA VAL A 197 -15.02 6.63 10.50
C VAL A 197 -15.40 6.86 9.04
N THR A 198 -14.44 7.02 8.13
CA THR A 198 -14.71 7.27 6.70
C THR A 198 -14.14 6.23 5.75
N CYS A 199 -13.10 5.50 6.17
CA CYS A 199 -12.30 4.62 5.32
C CYS A 199 -11.81 5.27 4.01
N ASP A 200 -11.64 6.60 4.01
CA ASP A 200 -11.31 7.41 2.84
C ASP A 200 -9.98 8.16 3.07
N LEU A 201 -8.91 7.66 2.43
CA LEU A 201 -7.59 8.28 2.50
C LEU A 201 -7.55 9.68 1.88
N LYS A 202 -8.32 9.92 0.82
CA LYS A 202 -8.31 11.19 0.12
C LYS A 202 -8.96 12.27 0.96
N LEU A 203 -10.13 11.97 1.52
CA LEU A 203 -10.80 12.85 2.47
C LEU A 203 -9.91 13.19 3.67
N VAL A 204 -9.16 12.21 4.19
CA VAL A 204 -8.18 12.43 5.26
C VAL A 204 -7.10 13.44 4.83
N CYS A 205 -6.53 13.27 3.62
CA CYS A 205 -5.51 14.17 3.09
C CYS A 205 -6.05 15.57 2.74
N GLU A 206 -7.31 15.66 2.33
CA GLU A 206 -8.00 16.92 1.99
C GLU A 206 -8.36 17.73 3.23
N LYS A 207 -8.90 17.06 4.26
CA LYS A 207 -9.40 17.72 5.47
C LYS A 207 -8.28 18.08 6.45
N LEU A 208 -7.24 17.24 6.57
CA LEU A 208 -6.19 17.36 7.59
C LEU A 208 -4.88 17.92 7.04
N ARG A 209 -4.97 19.02 6.29
CA ARG A 209 -3.81 19.67 5.63
C ARG A 209 -2.85 20.33 6.61
N ASP A 210 -3.39 21.00 7.62
CA ASP A 210 -2.61 21.69 8.64
C ASP A 210 -2.49 20.80 9.88
N ARG A 211 -1.31 20.24 10.10
CA ARG A 211 -1.00 19.40 11.26
C ARG A 211 -1.21 20.08 12.61
N SER A 212 -1.10 21.41 12.65
CA SER A 212 -1.24 22.18 13.90
C SER A 212 -2.70 22.39 14.31
N GLN A 213 -3.63 22.26 13.35
CA GLN A 213 -5.05 22.46 13.58
C GLN A 213 -5.72 21.17 14.04
N ARG A 214 -6.30 21.18 15.24
CA ARG A 214 -7.13 20.07 15.71
C ARG A 214 -8.55 20.20 15.19
N HIS A 215 -9.11 19.09 14.72
CA HIS A 215 -10.48 19.03 14.26
C HIS A 215 -11.36 18.35 15.31
N LYS A 216 -12.64 18.77 15.40
CA LYS A 216 -13.63 18.05 16.20
C LYS A 216 -13.75 16.63 15.64
N ARG A 217 -13.77 15.64 16.54
CA ARG A 217 -14.00 14.25 16.18
C ARG A 217 -15.29 14.15 15.37
N GLN A 218 -15.19 13.54 14.20
CA GLN A 218 -16.32 13.24 13.34
C GLN A 218 -16.93 11.91 13.78
N ASP A 219 -18.26 11.89 13.89
CA ASP A 219 -19.00 10.67 14.18
C ASP A 219 -19.27 9.87 12.90
N ILE A 220 -19.75 8.64 13.07
CA ILE A 220 -20.12 7.76 11.96
C ILE A 220 -21.28 8.40 11.18
N GLU A 221 -21.12 8.47 9.86
CA GLU A 221 -22.13 8.97 8.94
C GLU A 221 -22.77 7.83 8.16
N ILE A 222 -24.09 7.92 7.95
CA ILE A 222 -24.84 6.93 7.17
C ILE A 222 -24.33 6.95 5.72
N GLY A 223 -24.12 5.76 5.16
CA GLY A 223 -23.64 5.57 3.78
C GLY A 223 -22.12 5.62 3.63
N LYS A 224 -21.36 5.78 4.73
CA LYS A 224 -19.90 5.74 4.72
C LYS A 224 -19.37 4.49 5.43
N ALA A 225 -18.37 3.85 4.82
CA ALA A 225 -17.70 2.71 5.42
C ALA A 225 -16.95 3.11 6.70
N VAL A 226 -17.04 2.27 7.73
CA VAL A 226 -16.33 2.46 9.00
C VAL A 226 -15.44 1.25 9.25
N ARG A 227 -14.26 1.48 9.82
CA ARG A 227 -13.37 0.39 10.23
C ARG A 227 -14.03 -0.38 11.39
N PRO A 228 -14.33 -1.68 11.24
CA PRO A 228 -14.97 -2.44 12.29
C PRO A 228 -14.04 -2.60 13.50
N GLN A 229 -14.63 -2.61 14.69
CA GLN A 229 -13.89 -2.96 15.90
C GLN A 229 -13.44 -4.42 15.84
N LEU A 230 -12.17 -4.65 16.12
CA LEU A 230 -11.57 -6.00 16.12
C LEU A 230 -11.51 -6.57 17.53
N ALA A 231 -11.56 -7.90 17.62
CA ALA A 231 -11.37 -8.63 18.87
C ALA A 231 -9.89 -8.92 19.12
N LEU A 232 -9.44 -8.75 20.35
CA LEU A 232 -8.12 -9.19 20.77
C LEU A 232 -8.12 -10.70 21.01
N ARG A 233 -7.21 -11.43 20.37
CA ARG A 233 -7.02 -12.85 20.64
C ARG A 233 -6.48 -13.06 22.05
N ILE A 234 -7.09 -13.98 22.78
CA ILE A 234 -6.70 -14.39 24.14
C ILE A 234 -6.55 -15.91 24.18
N SER A 235 -5.70 -16.42 25.07
CA SER A 235 -5.43 -17.86 25.22
C SER A 235 -6.57 -18.61 25.90
N ASP A 236 -7.18 -17.99 26.91
CA ASP A 236 -8.14 -18.64 27.81
C ASP A 236 -9.04 -17.60 28.51
N ALA A 237 -10.13 -18.08 29.11
CA ALA A 237 -11.11 -17.24 29.78
C ALA A 237 -10.56 -16.51 31.03
N ALA A 238 -9.63 -17.13 31.76
CA ALA A 238 -9.06 -16.50 32.96
C ALA A 238 -8.20 -15.28 32.60
N SER A 239 -7.42 -15.41 31.53
CA SER A 239 -6.64 -14.33 30.92
C SER A 239 -7.56 -13.21 30.41
N ALA A 240 -8.71 -13.55 29.81
CA ALA A 240 -9.72 -12.58 29.41
C ALA A 240 -10.28 -11.82 30.62
N TRP A 241 -10.69 -12.53 31.66
CA TRP A 241 -11.25 -11.93 32.87
C TRP A 241 -10.28 -10.96 33.57
N LYS A 242 -8.99 -11.31 33.61
CA LYS A 242 -7.94 -10.41 34.12
C LYS A 242 -7.86 -9.09 33.35
N LYS A 243 -8.03 -9.11 32.01
CA LYS A 243 -8.02 -7.90 31.17
C LYS A 243 -9.30 -7.08 31.25
N LEU A 244 -10.41 -7.72 31.59
CA LEU A 244 -11.70 -7.05 31.78
C LEU A 244 -11.78 -6.34 33.13
N HIS A 245 -10.81 -6.59 34.03
CA HIS A 245 -10.69 -5.94 35.33
C HIS A 245 -11.96 -6.06 36.20
N GLY A 246 -12.66 -7.19 36.10
CA GLY A 246 -13.89 -7.46 36.86
C GLY A 246 -15.09 -6.59 36.47
N LYS A 247 -15.05 -5.93 35.31
CA LYS A 247 -16.21 -5.21 34.77
C LYS A 247 -17.31 -6.20 34.36
N GLU A 248 -18.56 -5.74 34.45
CA GLU A 248 -19.68 -6.45 33.84
C GLU A 248 -19.47 -6.57 32.34
N VAL A 249 -19.74 -7.76 31.79
CA VAL A 249 -19.56 -8.07 30.37
C VAL A 249 -20.72 -8.87 29.82
N VAL A 250 -20.95 -8.70 28.52
CA VAL A 250 -21.87 -9.53 27.74
C VAL A 250 -21.05 -10.59 27.01
N VAL A 251 -21.57 -11.81 26.96
CA VAL A 251 -20.97 -12.93 26.21
C VAL A 251 -21.89 -13.26 25.03
N GLU A 252 -21.33 -13.21 23.83
CA GLU A 252 -22.05 -13.48 22.59
C GLU A 252 -21.36 -14.60 21.80
N CYS A 253 -22.15 -15.33 21.01
CA CYS A 253 -21.61 -16.34 20.11
C CYS A 253 -20.79 -15.68 18.99
N LYS A 254 -19.55 -16.14 18.79
CA LYS A 254 -18.76 -15.74 17.63
C LYS A 254 -19.16 -16.59 16.43
N PHE A 255 -20.02 -16.03 15.58
CA PHE A 255 -20.39 -16.65 14.32
C PHE A 255 -19.19 -16.78 13.36
N ASP A 256 -19.19 -17.85 12.58
CA ASP A 256 -18.18 -18.12 11.55
C ASP A 256 -18.75 -17.78 10.17
N GLY A 257 -18.45 -16.58 9.71
CA GLY A 257 -18.94 -16.03 8.46
C GLY A 257 -18.26 -14.69 8.17
N ASP A 258 -18.75 -13.99 7.15
CA ASP A 258 -18.21 -12.69 6.75
C ASP A 258 -18.84 -11.54 7.53
N ARG A 259 -18.00 -10.59 7.95
CA ARG A 259 -18.48 -9.37 8.60
C ARG A 259 -19.15 -8.48 7.54
N ILE A 260 -20.32 -7.97 7.86
CA ILE A 260 -21.03 -6.99 7.02
C ILE A 260 -21.47 -5.81 7.87
N GLN A 261 -21.28 -4.60 7.34
CA GLN A 261 -21.83 -3.37 7.86
C GLN A 261 -22.93 -2.91 6.91
N ILE A 262 -24.14 -2.73 7.44
CA ILE A 262 -25.32 -2.32 6.68
C ILE A 262 -25.68 -0.90 7.07
N HIS A 263 -25.72 0.00 6.08
CA HIS A 263 -26.18 1.37 6.24
C HIS A 263 -27.49 1.53 5.49
N LYS A 264 -28.54 1.99 6.16
CA LYS A 264 -29.86 2.20 5.56
C LYS A 264 -30.31 3.64 5.76
N ASN A 265 -30.60 4.33 4.66
CA ASN A 265 -31.18 5.68 4.64
C ASN A 265 -32.48 5.66 3.83
N GLY A 266 -33.61 5.44 4.50
CA GLY A 266 -34.89 5.24 3.82
C GLY A 266 -34.88 4.01 2.91
N VAL A 267 -34.89 4.24 1.59
CA VAL A 267 -34.84 3.20 0.55
C VAL A 267 -33.41 2.82 0.13
N GLU A 268 -32.44 3.70 0.36
CA GLU A 268 -31.04 3.44 0.00
C GLU A 268 -30.41 2.52 1.06
N THR A 269 -29.81 1.42 0.60
CA THR A 269 -29.11 0.47 1.47
C THR A 269 -27.72 0.19 0.90
N HIS A 270 -26.69 0.43 1.71
CA HIS A 270 -25.31 0.15 1.38
C HIS A 270 -24.78 -0.98 2.26
N PHE A 271 -23.93 -1.82 1.66
CA PHE A 271 -23.29 -2.95 2.32
C PHE A 271 -21.78 -2.77 2.20
N PHE A 272 -21.08 -2.82 3.34
CA PHE A 272 -19.62 -2.74 3.40
C PHE A 272 -19.06 -3.97 4.10
N SER A 273 -17.94 -4.48 3.58
CA SER A 273 -17.12 -5.54 4.18
C SER A 273 -16.02 -4.98 5.07
#